data_AF-A0A3D4PCD2-F1
#
_entry.id   AF-A0A3D4PCD2-F1
#
_cell.length_a   1.000
_cell.length_b   1.000
_cell.length_c   1.000
_cell.angle_alpha   90.00
_cell.angle_beta   90.00
_cell.angle_gamma   90.00
#
_symmetry.space_group_name_H-M   'P 1'
#
loop_
_entity.id
_entity.type
_entity.pdbx_description
1 polymer ?
#
loop_
_entity_poly.entity_id
_entity_poly.type
_entity_poly.pdbx_seq_one_letter_code
_entity_poly.pdbx_strand_id
1 'polypeptide(L)'
;MRFDDTQQPVPYLNRQDQRRLLGMVAGLSFIVIAILWAARPETWHWLIPADNESAQNAPLSEEGDAPPFTVGESPNPFGSSPDPVNSSVPSEKTVNSSRVGSATNIPPEWLESINDQFMGLRADESDAYYRILAHISRLDVDLLNKHARKDILHVNLIHSPDLYRGELLSLKGTARRILPLKTIENPYGVKTAYEVWITTEDSGNDPWRIVTTSLDKRLPRGENVNAPVKLVGYFFKLYSYASNGGQHMAPLLLAAQVEPNIVVKVAPSGTGLQPYIILFAALFGFGTLLLVTAYHQGDHIFRTEMSHKFRPEDFESRKVLQEMAGKEYDPTEILKQASIKKNDPA
;
A
#
# COMPACT_ATOMS: atom_id res chain seq x y z
N MET A 1 -66.02 -53.68 -0.14
CA MET A 1 -64.56 -53.89 0.05
C MET A 1 -63.88 -52.55 -0.15
N ARG A 2 -63.20 -52.03 0.88
CA ARG A 2 -62.42 -50.79 0.85
C ARG A 2 -60.99 -51.14 0.43
N PHE A 3 -60.42 -50.40 -0.51
CA PHE A 3 -58.97 -50.39 -0.76
C PHE A 3 -58.41 -49.15 -0.06
N ASP A 4 -57.55 -49.36 0.95
CA ASP A 4 -56.73 -48.30 1.53
C ASP A 4 -55.53 -48.05 0.62
N ASP A 5 -55.48 -46.87 0.00
CA ASP A 5 -54.36 -46.41 -0.80
C ASP A 5 -53.36 -45.70 0.13
N THR A 6 -52.28 -46.40 0.50
CA THR A 6 -51.19 -45.80 1.28
C THR A 6 -50.21 -45.12 0.32
N GLN A 7 -50.45 -43.84 0.02
CA GLN A 7 -49.49 -43.00 -0.70
C GLN A 7 -48.21 -42.84 0.12
N GLN A 8 -47.13 -43.48 -0.30
CA GLN A 8 -45.78 -43.17 0.19
C GLN A 8 -45.32 -41.82 -0.41
N PRO A 9 -44.71 -40.92 0.38
CA PRO A 9 -44.23 -39.65 -0.14
C PRO A 9 -43.09 -39.90 -1.13
N VAL A 10 -43.23 -39.36 -2.34
CA VAL A 10 -42.22 -39.41 -3.39
C VAL A 10 -40.89 -38.83 -2.88
N PRO A 11 -39.77 -39.59 -2.92
CA PRO A 11 -38.48 -39.09 -2.49
C PRO A 11 -37.95 -38.12 -3.55
N TYR A 12 -38.12 -36.83 -3.31
CA TYR A 12 -37.56 -35.78 -4.15
C TYR A 12 -36.03 -35.78 -3.99
N LEU A 13 -35.34 -36.12 -5.08
CA LEU A 13 -33.88 -36.16 -5.30
C LEU A 13 -33.22 -37.54 -5.11
N ASN A 14 -32.92 -38.17 -6.25
CA ASN A 14 -32.03 -39.32 -6.34
C ASN A 14 -30.66 -38.95 -5.74
N ARG A 15 -29.99 -39.90 -5.05
CA ARG A 15 -28.66 -39.70 -4.44
C ARG A 15 -27.61 -39.20 -5.45
N GLN A 16 -27.82 -39.50 -6.73
CA GLN A 16 -26.99 -38.99 -7.82
C GLN A 16 -27.22 -37.49 -8.09
N ASP A 17 -28.46 -37.01 -8.01
CA ASP A 17 -28.77 -35.58 -8.20
C ASP A 17 -28.32 -34.73 -7.00
N GLN A 18 -28.36 -35.28 -5.79
CA GLN A 18 -27.78 -34.62 -4.61
C GLN A 18 -26.27 -34.41 -4.75
N ARG A 19 -25.54 -35.37 -5.32
CA ARG A 19 -24.11 -35.23 -5.59
C ARG A 19 -23.82 -34.22 -6.71
N ARG A 20 -24.69 -34.12 -7.71
CA ARG A 20 -24.60 -33.11 -8.78
C ARG A 20 -24.76 -31.69 -8.24
N LEU A 21 -25.79 -31.45 -7.42
CA LEU A 21 -26.02 -30.16 -6.77
C LEU A 21 -24.85 -29.79 -5.84
N LEU A 22 -24.35 -30.74 -5.06
CA LEU A 22 -23.22 -30.51 -4.17
C LEU A 22 -21.92 -30.18 -4.94
N GLY A 23 -21.68 -30.85 -6.07
CA GLY A 23 -20.54 -30.55 -6.95
C GLY A 23 -20.61 -29.15 -7.56
N MET A 24 -21.79 -28.71 -8.02
CA MET A 24 -21.98 -27.35 -8.54
C MET A 24 -21.80 -26.29 -7.45
N VAL A 25 -22.36 -26.51 -6.26
CA VAL A 25 -22.24 -25.58 -5.12
C VAL A 25 -20.79 -25.50 -4.63
N ALA A 26 -20.07 -26.62 -4.62
CA ALA A 26 -18.64 -26.65 -4.27
C ALA A 26 -17.79 -25.90 -5.31
N GLY A 27 -18.05 -26.09 -6.60
CA GLY A 27 -17.37 -25.35 -7.67
C GLY A 27 -17.63 -23.84 -7.59
N LEU A 28 -18.87 -23.45 -7.33
CA LEU A 28 -19.24 -22.04 -7.18
C LEU A 28 -18.61 -21.42 -5.92
N SER A 29 -18.59 -22.15 -4.81
CA SER A 29 -17.90 -21.72 -3.59
C SER A 29 -16.40 -21.53 -3.81
N PHE A 30 -15.77 -22.43 -4.57
CA PHE A 30 -14.35 -22.31 -4.92
C PHE A 30 -14.07 -21.08 -5.77
N ILE A 31 -14.92 -20.78 -6.77
CA ILE A 31 -14.81 -19.56 -7.58
C ILE A 31 -14.91 -18.31 -6.70
N VAL A 32 -15.87 -18.27 -5.77
CA VAL A 32 -16.02 -17.13 -4.85
C VAL A 32 -14.79 -16.98 -3.95
N ILE A 33 -14.23 -18.08 -3.44
CA ILE A 33 -13.00 -18.05 -2.64
C ILE A 33 -11.82 -17.55 -3.48
N ALA A 34 -11.70 -17.98 -4.75
CA ALA A 34 -10.67 -17.50 -5.66
C ALA A 34 -10.82 -16.00 -5.96
N ILE A 35 -12.05 -15.50 -6.14
CA ILE A 35 -12.33 -14.06 -6.30
C ILE A 35 -11.96 -13.29 -5.03
N LEU A 36 -12.31 -13.80 -3.84
CA LEU A 36 -11.94 -13.17 -2.56
C LEU A 36 -10.44 -13.18 -2.30
N TRP A 37 -9.73 -14.21 -2.76
CA TRP A 37 -8.27 -14.29 -2.67
C TRP A 37 -7.60 -13.34 -3.66
N ALA A 38 -8.08 -13.29 -4.90
CA ALA A 38 -7.63 -12.35 -5.92
C ALA A 38 -8.00 -10.89 -5.58
N ALA A 39 -9.01 -10.63 -4.76
CA ALA A 39 -9.34 -9.27 -4.31
C ALA A 39 -8.31 -8.68 -3.33
N ARG A 40 -7.34 -9.48 -2.84
CA ARG A 40 -6.28 -8.97 -1.95
C ARG A 40 -5.23 -8.21 -2.74
N PRO A 41 -4.97 -6.92 -2.43
CA PRO A 41 -4.02 -6.09 -3.17
C PRO A 41 -2.60 -6.66 -3.18
N GLU A 42 -2.24 -7.43 -2.16
CA GLU A 42 -0.94 -8.11 -2.05
C GLU A 42 -0.67 -9.12 -3.19
N THR A 43 -1.70 -9.68 -3.81
CA THR A 43 -1.56 -10.67 -4.88
C THR A 43 -1.23 -10.06 -6.25
N TRP A 44 -1.40 -8.74 -6.40
CA TRP A 44 -1.21 -8.02 -7.68
C TRP A 44 0.14 -7.32 -7.81
N HIS A 45 1.02 -7.41 -6.82
CA HIS A 45 2.33 -6.72 -6.84
C HIS A 45 3.23 -7.10 -8.03
N TRP A 46 3.02 -8.27 -8.63
CA TRP A 46 3.77 -8.70 -9.82
C TRP A 46 3.21 -8.10 -11.12
N LEU A 47 1.93 -7.67 -11.13
CA LEU A 47 1.24 -7.16 -12.31
C LEU A 47 1.18 -5.62 -12.32
N ILE A 48 1.13 -5.00 -11.14
CA ILE A 48 1.11 -3.54 -10.96
C ILE A 48 2.35 -3.16 -10.16
N PRO A 49 3.40 -2.57 -10.78
CA PRO A 49 4.54 -2.07 -10.03
C PRO A 49 4.03 -1.01 -9.06
N ALA A 50 4.30 -1.20 -7.77
CA ALA A 50 3.90 -0.26 -6.74
C ALA A 50 4.40 1.14 -7.11
N ASP A 51 3.45 2.03 -7.32
CA ASP A 51 3.62 3.45 -7.29
C ASP A 51 4.29 3.85 -5.96
N ASN A 52 5.31 4.65 -6.16
CA ASN A 52 6.38 5.06 -5.24
C ASN A 52 5.89 5.74 -3.95
N GLU A 53 4.60 5.95 -3.78
CA GLU A 53 3.96 6.54 -2.60
C GLU A 53 3.74 5.50 -1.47
N SER A 54 3.45 4.24 -1.81
CA SER A 54 3.13 3.21 -0.80
C SER A 54 4.35 2.69 -0.02
N ALA A 55 5.56 2.92 -0.54
CA ALA A 55 6.81 2.49 0.11
C ALA A 55 7.30 3.46 1.21
N GLN A 56 6.69 4.64 1.35
CA GLN A 56 7.10 5.63 2.37
C GLN A 56 6.60 5.30 3.79
N ASN A 57 5.63 4.39 3.96
CA ASN A 57 4.94 4.19 5.24
C ASN A 57 5.12 2.80 5.88
N ALA A 58 6.06 1.98 5.42
CA ALA A 58 6.38 0.74 6.13
C ALA A 58 7.32 1.08 7.32
N PRO A 59 6.87 0.98 8.59
CA PRO A 59 7.80 1.03 9.71
C PRO A 59 8.80 -0.12 9.56
N LEU A 60 10.09 0.18 9.79
CA LEU A 60 11.10 -0.86 9.92
C LEU A 60 10.67 -1.80 11.04
N SER A 61 10.26 -3.02 10.69
CA SER A 61 10.13 -4.11 11.66
C SER A 61 11.51 -4.36 12.26
N GLU A 62 11.68 -3.99 13.52
CA GLU A 62 12.84 -4.38 14.32
C GLU A 62 12.75 -5.88 14.60
N GLU A 63 13.51 -6.66 13.83
CA GLU A 63 13.78 -8.06 14.14
C GLU A 63 15.30 -8.25 14.15
N GLY A 64 15.85 -8.15 15.36
CA GLY A 64 17.27 -8.26 15.64
C GLY A 64 17.46 -8.52 17.13
N ASP A 65 17.45 -9.80 17.48
CA ASP A 65 17.81 -10.35 18.79
C ASP A 65 19.02 -9.62 19.42
N ALA A 66 18.82 -9.06 20.61
CA ALA A 66 19.90 -8.74 21.53
C ALA A 66 19.48 -9.17 22.96
N PRO A 67 20.36 -9.84 23.72
CA PRO A 67 20.00 -10.45 25.00
C PRO A 67 19.74 -9.40 26.09
N PRO A 68 18.89 -9.70 27.10
CA PRO A 68 18.52 -8.74 28.11
C PRO A 68 19.69 -8.49 29.07
N PHE A 69 20.16 -7.24 29.12
CA PHE A 69 21.09 -6.79 30.15
C PHE A 69 20.32 -6.63 31.46
N THR A 70 20.56 -7.53 32.40
CA THR A 70 20.08 -7.46 33.79
C THR A 70 20.78 -6.33 34.52
N VAL A 71 20.09 -5.22 34.77
CA VAL A 71 20.50 -4.27 35.82
C VAL A 71 19.85 -4.73 37.12
N GLY A 72 20.69 -5.26 38.02
CA GLY A 72 20.27 -5.51 39.38
C GLY A 72 20.16 -4.20 40.13
N GLU A 73 18.97 -3.90 40.63
CA GLU A 73 18.79 -2.91 41.70
C GLU A 73 17.78 -3.48 42.70
N SER A 74 18.21 -3.60 43.95
CA SER A 74 17.37 -3.86 45.13
C SER A 74 18.15 -3.37 46.36
N PRO A 75 17.52 -2.97 47.48
CA PRO A 75 16.13 -2.53 47.63
C PRO A 75 15.89 -1.38 48.66
N ASN A 76 14.82 -0.59 48.43
CA ASN A 76 13.84 -0.05 49.40
C ASN A 76 14.31 0.91 50.52
N PRO A 77 13.44 1.57 51.35
CA PRO A 77 11.97 1.49 51.50
C PRO A 77 11.24 2.87 51.67
N PHE A 78 9.90 2.84 51.84
CA PHE A 78 8.94 3.95 52.11
C PHE A 78 8.43 4.68 50.85
N GLY A 79 7.17 4.60 50.41
CA GLY A 79 5.89 4.52 51.14
C GLY A 79 5.57 5.92 51.72
N SER A 80 4.62 6.73 51.25
CA SER A 80 3.20 6.41 51.03
C SER A 80 2.45 7.59 50.36
N SER A 81 1.50 7.28 49.48
CA SER A 81 0.13 7.85 49.33
C SER A 81 -0.16 9.36 49.12
N PRO A 82 -1.37 9.70 48.60
CA PRO A 82 -1.62 10.88 47.77
C PRO A 82 -2.52 11.98 48.39
N ASP A 83 -2.55 13.12 47.66
CA ASP A 83 -3.56 14.22 47.61
C ASP A 83 -3.63 15.22 48.79
N PRO A 84 -4.28 16.40 48.60
CA PRO A 84 -4.28 17.37 47.49
C PRO A 84 -3.99 18.80 48.03
N VAL A 85 -4.16 19.86 47.20
CA VAL A 85 -4.59 21.25 47.54
C VAL A 85 -3.88 22.30 46.67
N ASN A 86 -4.64 22.73 45.66
CA ASN A 86 -5.00 24.11 45.30
C ASN A 86 -3.93 25.19 44.96
N SER A 87 -4.07 25.65 43.71
CA SER A 87 -4.09 27.06 43.29
C SER A 87 -2.88 27.95 43.56
N SER A 88 -2.11 28.23 42.50
CA SER A 88 -1.91 29.61 42.01
C SER A 88 -1.11 29.59 40.71
N VAL A 89 -1.73 30.08 39.64
CA VAL A 89 -0.99 30.63 38.48
C VAL A 89 -0.48 32.01 38.92
N PRO A 90 0.80 32.31 38.68
CA PRO A 90 1.08 33.38 37.72
C PRO A 90 1.99 32.88 36.60
N SER A 91 1.65 33.25 35.36
CA SER A 91 2.57 33.23 34.23
C SER A 91 3.85 33.97 34.60
N GLU A 92 4.94 33.24 34.72
CA GLU A 92 6.27 33.81 34.76
C GLU A 92 7.08 33.26 33.59
N LYS A 93 7.56 34.20 32.78
CA LYS A 93 8.41 34.00 31.61
C LYS A 93 9.58 33.08 31.97
N THR A 94 9.55 31.82 31.56
CA THR A 94 10.76 31.00 31.49
C THR A 94 11.49 31.31 30.19
N VAL A 95 12.02 32.54 30.13
CA VAL A 95 13.28 32.81 29.45
C VAL A 95 14.35 32.14 30.30
N ASN A 96 15.25 31.38 29.66
CA ASN A 96 16.38 30.63 30.22
C ASN A 96 16.10 29.15 30.57
N SER A 97 16.06 28.31 29.53
CA SER A 97 16.81 27.06 29.58
C SER A 97 18.14 27.29 28.88
N SER A 98 19.19 27.25 29.68
CA SER A 98 20.60 27.30 29.30
C SER A 98 20.92 26.31 28.17
N ARG A 99 20.93 26.78 26.91
CA ARG A 99 21.55 26.07 25.78
C ARG A 99 23.00 26.50 25.65
N VAL A 100 23.85 26.01 26.55
CA VAL A 100 25.27 25.85 26.23
C VAL A 100 25.33 24.81 25.11
N GLY A 101 25.84 25.24 23.96
CA GLY A 101 25.46 24.74 22.64
C GLY A 101 25.74 23.26 22.38
N SER A 102 24.76 22.59 21.75
CA SER A 102 25.07 21.43 20.92
C SER A 102 26.07 21.87 19.85
N ALA A 103 27.08 21.06 19.52
CA ALA A 103 28.11 21.42 18.53
C ALA A 103 27.52 21.79 17.13
N THR A 104 26.26 21.42 16.90
CA THR A 104 25.44 21.73 15.73
C THR A 104 24.66 23.03 15.78
N ASN A 105 24.64 23.76 16.89
CA ASN A 105 23.94 25.04 16.92
C ASN A 105 24.85 26.16 16.40
N ILE A 106 24.34 26.98 15.49
CA ILE A 106 25.03 28.19 15.05
C ILE A 106 24.86 29.27 16.11
N PRO A 107 25.96 29.89 16.59
CA PRO A 107 25.87 30.99 17.54
C PRO A 107 25.11 32.19 16.94
N PRO A 108 24.20 32.84 17.70
CA PRO A 108 23.41 33.96 17.19
C PRO A 108 24.24 35.12 16.63
N GLU A 109 25.42 35.36 17.20
CA GLU A 109 26.32 36.43 16.77
C GLU A 109 26.85 36.24 15.34
N TRP A 110 26.80 35.03 14.79
CA TRP A 110 27.16 34.79 13.38
C TRP A 110 26.04 35.19 12.42
N LEU A 111 24.82 35.37 12.92
CA LEU A 111 23.63 35.59 12.10
C LEU A 111 23.22 37.06 12.00
N GLU A 112 23.79 37.93 12.85
CA GLU A 112 23.38 39.34 13.00
C GLU A 112 23.53 40.17 11.72
N SER A 113 24.52 39.87 10.87
CA SER A 113 24.77 40.62 9.63
C SER A 113 23.95 40.14 8.43
N ILE A 114 23.17 39.07 8.57
CA ILE A 114 22.49 38.41 7.46
C ILE A 114 21.19 39.16 7.11
N ASN A 115 21.03 39.48 5.83
CA ASN A 115 19.85 40.16 5.31
C ASN A 115 19.21 39.38 4.16
N ASP A 116 17.90 39.19 4.25
CA ASP A 116 17.13 38.50 3.23
C ASP A 116 16.86 39.35 1.98
N GLN A 117 16.38 38.70 0.92
CA GLN A 117 15.81 39.33 -0.28
C GLN A 117 16.81 40.07 -1.17
N PHE A 118 18.10 39.92 -0.92
CA PHE A 118 19.15 40.44 -1.79
C PHE A 118 19.66 39.39 -2.78
N MET A 119 19.96 39.85 -3.98
CA MET A 119 20.70 39.07 -4.97
C MET A 119 22.19 39.12 -4.63
N GLY A 120 22.81 37.96 -4.58
CA GLY A 120 24.24 37.81 -4.26
C GLY A 120 24.55 37.69 -2.76
N LEU A 121 25.85 37.56 -2.49
CA LEU A 121 26.42 37.57 -1.15
C LEU A 121 27.00 38.95 -0.88
N ARG A 122 26.56 39.61 0.19
CA ARG A 122 27.05 40.93 0.55
C ARG A 122 28.39 40.83 1.30
N ALA A 123 29.13 41.93 1.34
CA ALA A 123 30.44 41.96 2.00
C ALA A 123 30.34 41.72 3.53
N ASP A 124 29.32 42.30 4.17
CA ASP A 124 28.96 42.14 5.59
C ASP A 124 28.51 40.70 5.94
N GLU A 125 27.91 40.00 4.99
CA GLU A 125 27.49 38.59 5.13
C GLU A 125 28.59 37.58 4.84
N SER A 126 29.66 38.00 4.17
CA SER A 126 30.68 37.08 3.66
C SER A 126 31.39 36.31 4.78
N ASP A 127 31.65 36.95 5.93
CA ASP A 127 32.22 36.29 7.09
C ASP A 127 31.31 35.18 7.61
N ALA A 128 30.05 35.49 7.90
CA ALA A 128 29.05 34.52 8.37
C ALA A 128 28.89 33.35 7.39
N TYR A 129 28.81 33.64 6.10
CA TYR A 129 28.65 32.66 5.04
C TYR A 129 29.80 31.64 4.99
N TYR A 130 31.05 32.13 4.93
CA TYR A 130 32.21 31.23 4.86
C TYR A 130 32.48 30.54 6.20
N ARG A 131 32.19 31.21 7.33
CA ARG A 131 32.29 30.64 8.67
C ARG A 131 31.34 29.46 8.85
N ILE A 132 30.07 29.60 8.45
CA ILE A 132 29.08 28.51 8.54
C ILE A 132 29.44 27.35 7.59
N LEU A 133 29.87 27.63 6.36
CA LEU A 133 30.34 26.59 5.44
C LEU A 133 31.54 25.83 5.98
N ALA A 134 32.51 26.53 6.58
CA ALA A 134 33.65 25.90 7.21
C ALA A 134 33.25 25.09 8.46
N HIS A 135 32.32 25.62 9.26
CA HIS A 135 31.80 24.93 10.44
C HIS A 135 31.12 23.61 10.07
N ILE A 136 30.15 23.64 9.15
CA ILE A 136 29.40 22.44 8.76
C ILE A 136 30.31 21.39 8.11
N SER A 137 31.32 21.81 7.33
CA SER A 137 32.26 20.89 6.67
C SER A 137 33.14 20.07 7.64
N ARG A 138 33.26 20.51 8.91
CA ARG A 138 34.05 19.83 9.95
C ARG A 138 33.20 18.91 10.83
N LEU A 139 31.88 19.01 10.75
CA LEU A 139 30.96 18.21 11.55
C LEU A 139 30.79 16.81 10.95
N ASP A 140 30.55 15.85 11.83
CA ASP A 140 30.27 14.47 11.43
C ASP A 140 28.87 14.34 10.80
N VAL A 141 28.78 13.56 9.72
CA VAL A 141 27.57 13.43 8.91
C VAL A 141 26.44 12.76 9.69
N ASP A 142 26.75 11.78 10.55
CA ASP A 142 25.73 11.10 11.36
C ASP A 142 25.16 12.02 12.44
N LEU A 143 26.02 12.84 13.05
CA LEU A 143 25.59 13.87 14.00
C LEU A 143 24.68 14.91 13.33
N LEU A 144 25.04 15.36 12.12
CA LEU A 144 24.23 16.28 11.33
C LEU A 144 22.84 15.67 11.02
N ASN A 145 22.80 14.44 10.52
CA ASN A 145 21.55 13.74 10.21
C ASN A 145 20.64 13.54 11.43
N LYS A 146 21.23 13.33 12.62
CA LYS A 146 20.50 13.13 13.87
C LYS A 146 19.81 14.39 14.36
N HIS A 147 20.45 15.55 14.22
CA HIS A 147 19.94 16.83 14.73
C HIS A 147 19.18 17.64 13.68
N ALA A 148 19.26 17.25 12.41
CA ALA A 148 18.58 17.95 11.34
C ALA A 148 17.06 17.79 11.41
N ARG A 149 16.36 18.90 11.30
CA ARG A 149 14.91 18.96 11.20
C ARG A 149 14.42 18.54 9.82
N LYS A 150 13.29 17.83 9.78
CA LYS A 150 12.64 17.29 8.57
C LYS A 150 11.22 17.82 8.38
N ASP A 151 10.73 18.57 9.36
CA ASP A 151 9.35 19.03 9.48
C ASP A 151 9.15 20.47 8.99
N ILE A 152 10.23 21.15 8.56
CA ILE A 152 10.16 22.51 8.03
C ILE A 152 9.92 22.45 6.53
N LEU A 153 8.83 23.07 6.10
CA LEU A 153 8.44 23.20 4.69
C LEU A 153 9.04 24.46 4.06
N HIS A 154 9.16 24.44 2.73
CA HIS A 154 9.58 25.57 1.90
C HIS A 154 8.79 26.84 2.23
N VAL A 155 7.47 26.74 2.31
CA VAL A 155 6.56 27.86 2.59
C VAL A 155 6.82 28.53 3.95
N ASN A 156 7.27 27.76 4.96
CA ASN A 156 7.58 28.30 6.28
C ASN A 156 8.80 29.22 6.22
N LEU A 157 9.81 28.85 5.44
CA LEU A 157 11.01 29.66 5.25
C LEU A 157 10.73 30.93 4.45
N ILE A 158 9.82 30.85 3.47
CA ILE A 158 9.41 32.01 2.68
C ILE A 158 8.66 33.03 3.54
N HIS A 159 7.75 32.59 4.42
CA HIS A 159 6.93 33.49 5.22
C HIS A 159 7.58 33.94 6.53
N SER A 160 8.47 33.13 7.11
CA SER A 160 9.06 33.41 8.43
C SER A 160 10.55 33.08 8.48
N PRO A 161 11.37 33.68 7.59
CA PRO A 161 12.78 33.33 7.48
C PRO A 161 13.56 33.58 8.78
N ASP A 162 13.22 34.64 9.52
CA ASP A 162 13.91 35.00 10.76
C ASP A 162 13.77 33.96 11.86
N LEU A 163 12.65 33.21 11.88
CA LEU A 163 12.43 32.16 12.88
C LEU A 163 13.26 30.91 12.63
N TYR A 164 13.71 30.69 11.40
CA TYR A 164 14.41 29.48 10.99
C TYR A 164 15.88 29.72 10.63
N ARG A 165 16.36 30.97 10.72
CA ARG A 165 17.75 31.31 10.37
C ARG A 165 18.72 30.54 11.26
N GLY A 166 19.67 29.85 10.64
CA GLY A 166 20.64 29.00 11.33
C GLY A 166 20.10 27.64 11.77
N GLU A 167 18.84 27.29 11.47
CA GLU A 167 18.31 25.96 11.72
C GLU A 167 18.92 24.92 10.78
N LEU A 168 19.22 23.74 11.32
CA LEU A 168 19.77 22.62 10.56
C LEU A 168 18.65 21.80 9.92
N LEU A 169 18.63 21.72 8.59
CA LEU A 169 17.57 21.10 7.82
C LEU A 169 18.08 19.87 7.05
N SER A 170 17.28 18.81 7.01
CA SER A 170 17.49 17.65 6.15
C SER A 170 16.53 17.71 4.98
N LEU A 171 17.09 17.80 3.76
CA LEU A 171 16.30 17.91 2.53
C LEU A 171 16.51 16.70 1.64
N LYS A 172 15.42 16.30 0.98
CA LYS A 172 15.41 15.34 -0.12
C LYS A 172 14.64 15.96 -1.27
N GLY A 173 15.20 15.88 -2.47
CA GLY A 173 14.56 16.46 -3.66
C GLY A 173 15.27 16.06 -4.93
N THR A 174 14.96 16.76 -6.01
CA THR A 174 15.55 16.54 -7.32
C THR A 174 16.42 17.73 -7.69
N ALA A 175 17.71 17.48 -7.90
CA ALA A 175 18.63 18.49 -8.40
C ALA A 175 18.27 18.84 -9.86
N ARG A 176 18.11 20.14 -10.12
CA ARG A 176 17.79 20.73 -11.42
C ARG A 176 19.00 21.36 -12.09
N ARG A 177 19.95 21.85 -11.29
CA ARG A 177 21.20 22.49 -11.76
C ARG A 177 22.31 22.24 -10.76
N ILE A 178 23.50 21.90 -11.25
CA ILE A 178 24.70 21.67 -10.43
C ILE A 178 25.89 22.31 -11.13
N LEU A 179 26.39 23.42 -10.58
CA LEU A 179 27.50 24.19 -11.14
C LEU A 179 28.61 24.44 -10.12
N PRO A 180 29.87 24.53 -10.56
CA PRO A 180 30.94 25.03 -9.70
C PRO A 180 30.71 26.51 -9.38
N LEU A 181 30.84 26.88 -8.11
CA LEU A 181 30.76 28.25 -7.64
C LEU A 181 32.17 28.76 -7.35
N LYS A 182 32.53 29.90 -7.95
CA LYS A 182 33.82 30.55 -7.68
C LYS A 182 33.79 31.13 -6.26
N THR A 183 34.72 30.69 -5.43
CA THR A 183 34.92 31.24 -4.09
C THR A 183 35.98 32.34 -4.13
N ILE A 184 35.77 33.39 -3.34
CA ILE A 184 36.79 34.41 -3.08
C ILE A 184 37.70 33.87 -1.95
N GLU A 185 38.94 34.35 -1.90
CA GLU A 185 39.82 34.08 -0.75
C GLU A 185 39.11 34.49 0.55
N ASN A 186 39.06 33.56 1.49
CA ASN A 186 38.36 33.73 2.75
C ASN A 186 39.25 33.18 3.88
N PRO A 187 39.14 33.74 5.10
CA PRO A 187 39.99 33.36 6.23
C PRO A 187 39.73 31.91 6.72
N TYR A 188 38.66 31.28 6.26
CA TYR A 188 38.25 29.93 6.68
C TYR A 188 38.78 28.80 5.78
N GLY A 189 39.45 29.14 4.67
CA GLY A 189 40.09 28.16 3.78
C GLY A 189 39.13 27.43 2.84
N VAL A 190 37.92 27.93 2.61
CA VAL A 190 36.96 27.35 1.67
C VAL A 190 37.39 27.67 0.23
N LYS A 191 37.99 26.69 -0.46
CA LYS A 191 38.55 26.87 -1.82
C LYS A 191 37.63 26.45 -2.96
N THR A 192 36.70 25.54 -2.68
CA THR A 192 35.80 24.96 -3.68
C THR A 192 34.40 24.94 -3.11
N ALA A 193 33.46 25.49 -3.85
CA ALA A 193 32.04 25.39 -3.56
C ALA A 193 31.28 25.01 -4.83
N TYR A 194 30.12 24.41 -4.65
CA TYR A 194 29.20 24.09 -5.71
C TYR A 194 27.85 24.71 -5.39
N GLU A 195 27.22 25.26 -6.41
CA GLU A 195 25.84 25.69 -6.36
C GLU A 195 24.96 24.57 -6.92
N VAL A 196 23.97 24.17 -6.14
CA VAL A 196 23.00 23.12 -6.47
C VAL A 196 21.61 23.72 -6.31
N TRP A 197 20.83 23.74 -7.39
CA TRP A 197 19.42 24.12 -7.34
C TRP A 197 18.58 22.84 -7.27
N ILE A 198 17.70 22.74 -6.28
CA ILE A 198 16.91 21.53 -6.00
C ILE A 198 15.44 21.92 -5.92
N THR A 199 14.55 21.09 -6.45
CA THR A 199 13.12 21.18 -6.19
C THR A 199 12.72 20.05 -5.25
N THR A 200 11.95 20.37 -4.22
CA THR A 200 11.38 19.38 -3.29
C THR A 200 9.91 19.15 -3.62
N GLU A 201 9.32 18.11 -3.03
CA GLU A 201 7.91 17.78 -3.25
C GLU A 201 6.98 18.92 -2.80
N ASP A 202 7.31 19.57 -1.68
CA ASP A 202 6.53 20.67 -1.11
C ASP A 202 6.77 22.03 -1.79
N SER A 203 7.92 22.21 -2.48
CA SER A 203 8.23 23.47 -3.16
C SER A 203 7.70 23.54 -4.60
N GLY A 204 7.30 22.41 -5.18
CA GLY A 204 6.82 22.34 -6.55
C GLY A 204 7.85 22.85 -7.56
N ASN A 205 7.55 23.98 -8.20
CA ASN A 205 8.46 24.62 -9.17
C ASN A 205 9.41 25.64 -8.55
N ASP A 206 9.20 26.04 -7.30
CA ASP A 206 10.08 26.96 -6.61
C ASP A 206 11.32 26.21 -6.10
N PRO A 207 12.53 26.64 -6.46
CA PRO A 207 13.72 25.91 -6.11
C PRO A 207 14.30 26.35 -4.77
N TRP A 208 15.01 25.43 -4.15
CA TRP A 208 15.98 25.67 -3.10
C TRP A 208 17.34 25.94 -3.74
N ARG A 209 18.08 26.89 -3.19
CA ARG A 209 19.48 27.14 -3.57
C ARG A 209 20.38 26.55 -2.50
N ILE A 210 21.24 25.62 -2.86
CA ILE A 210 22.15 24.98 -1.92
C ILE A 210 23.56 25.33 -2.34
N VAL A 211 24.36 25.79 -1.40
CA VAL A 211 25.81 25.90 -1.57
C VAL A 211 26.50 24.86 -0.71
N THR A 212 27.31 24.03 -1.34
CA THR A 212 28.01 22.92 -0.69
C THR A 212 29.51 22.96 -0.95
N THR A 213 30.30 22.57 0.06
CA THR A 213 31.76 22.43 -0.08
C THR A 213 32.17 21.14 -0.79
N SER A 214 31.37 20.08 -0.67
CA SER A 214 31.62 18.78 -1.25
C SER A 214 30.42 18.30 -2.08
N LEU A 215 30.70 17.63 -3.20
CA LEU A 215 29.71 17.05 -4.08
C LEU A 215 30.11 15.60 -4.37
N ASP A 216 29.18 14.66 -4.15
CA ASP A 216 29.42 13.25 -4.48
C ASP A 216 29.71 13.08 -5.98
N LYS A 217 30.73 12.27 -6.29
CA LYS A 217 31.22 12.04 -7.66
C LYS A 217 30.18 11.39 -8.57
N ARG A 218 29.18 10.71 -8.00
CA ARG A 218 28.09 10.04 -8.73
C ARG A 218 27.06 11.03 -9.28
N LEU A 219 27.07 12.29 -8.81
CA LEU A 219 26.10 13.28 -9.25
C LEU A 219 26.53 13.91 -10.59
N PRO A 220 25.60 14.02 -11.56
CA PRO A 220 25.87 14.73 -12.81
C PRO A 220 26.06 16.23 -12.56
N ARG A 221 26.78 16.90 -13.45
CA ARG A 221 27.01 18.35 -13.40
C ARG A 221 26.46 19.00 -14.66
N GLY A 222 25.96 20.23 -14.54
CA GLY A 222 25.43 20.98 -15.66
C GLY A 222 24.27 21.89 -15.28
N GLU A 223 23.80 22.63 -16.27
CA GLU A 223 22.67 23.56 -16.12
C GLU A 223 21.32 22.86 -16.04
N ASN A 224 21.19 21.73 -16.73
CA ASN A 224 19.99 20.91 -16.78
C ASN A 224 20.32 19.52 -16.26
N VAL A 225 20.14 19.35 -14.95
CA VAL A 225 20.31 18.09 -14.23
C VAL A 225 18.93 17.56 -13.84
N ASN A 226 18.79 16.24 -13.76
CA ASN A 226 17.64 15.60 -13.15
C ASN A 226 18.14 14.39 -12.35
N ALA A 227 18.46 14.61 -11.07
CA ALA A 227 18.99 13.57 -10.20
C ALA A 227 18.41 13.68 -8.79
N PRO A 228 17.93 12.57 -8.19
CA PRO A 228 17.46 12.57 -6.82
C PRO A 228 18.65 12.76 -5.87
N VAL A 229 18.52 13.73 -4.96
CA VAL A 229 19.57 14.14 -4.03
C VAL A 229 19.04 14.23 -2.61
N LYS A 230 19.94 14.03 -1.65
CA LYS A 230 19.72 14.28 -0.23
C LYS A 230 20.89 15.07 0.33
N LEU A 231 20.60 15.92 1.31
CA LEU A 231 21.62 16.72 2.00
C LEU A 231 21.13 17.17 3.38
N VAL A 232 22.08 17.62 4.17
CA VAL A 232 21.83 18.34 5.43
C VAL A 232 22.59 19.66 5.39
N GLY A 233 21.91 20.75 5.75
CA GLY A 233 22.47 22.09 5.69
C GLY A 233 21.76 23.09 6.58
N TYR A 234 22.45 24.17 6.94
CA TYR A 234 21.86 25.28 7.69
C TYR A 234 21.11 26.21 6.75
N PHE A 235 19.89 26.60 7.13
CA PHE A 235 19.20 27.69 6.45
C PHE A 235 19.91 29.01 6.73
N PHE A 236 20.37 29.68 5.67
CA PHE A 236 21.15 30.90 5.78
C PHE A 236 20.29 32.15 5.57
N LYS A 237 19.58 32.24 4.44
CA LYS A 237 18.73 33.40 4.11
C LYS A 237 17.77 33.12 2.96
N LEU A 238 16.83 34.02 2.73
CA LEU A 238 16.11 34.08 1.45
C LEU A 238 16.96 34.79 0.39
N TYR A 239 17.33 34.03 -0.64
CA TYR A 239 18.13 34.51 -1.74
C TYR A 239 17.26 34.97 -2.90
N SER A 240 17.50 36.17 -3.41
CA SER A 240 16.79 36.66 -4.59
C SER A 240 17.49 36.29 -5.89
N TYR A 241 16.73 35.80 -6.87
CA TYR A 241 17.22 35.41 -8.18
C TYR A 241 16.30 35.89 -9.30
N ALA A 242 16.87 36.08 -10.49
CA ALA A 242 16.11 36.43 -11.69
C ALA A 242 15.69 35.17 -12.44
N SER A 243 14.41 35.12 -12.83
CA SER A 243 13.84 34.11 -13.71
C SER A 243 13.14 34.79 -14.89
N ASN A 244 12.66 34.03 -15.86
CA ASN A 244 11.88 34.56 -16.98
C ASN A 244 10.60 35.30 -16.53
N GLY A 245 10.12 35.04 -15.31
CA GLY A 245 8.95 35.69 -14.70
C GLY A 245 9.25 36.91 -13.83
N GLY A 246 10.53 37.34 -13.75
CA GLY A 246 10.97 38.46 -12.92
C GLY A 246 11.81 38.00 -11.73
N GLN A 247 11.73 38.75 -10.63
CA GLN A 247 12.52 38.50 -9.44
C GLN A 247 11.78 37.54 -8.51
N HIS A 248 12.42 36.41 -8.18
CA HIS A 248 11.90 35.39 -7.28
C HIS A 248 12.81 35.24 -6.06
N MET A 249 12.34 34.48 -5.08
CA MET A 249 13.08 34.16 -3.86
C MET A 249 13.21 32.64 -3.73
N ALA A 250 14.36 32.20 -3.24
CA ALA A 250 14.67 30.81 -2.96
C ALA A 250 15.34 30.72 -1.58
N PRO A 251 14.97 29.76 -0.73
CA PRO A 251 15.72 29.50 0.49
C PRO A 251 17.15 29.06 0.15
N LEU A 252 18.14 29.71 0.78
CA LEU A 252 19.55 29.40 0.62
C LEU A 252 20.05 28.55 1.79
N LEU A 253 20.53 27.34 1.50
CA LEU A 253 21.14 26.46 2.49
C LEU A 253 22.65 26.34 2.27
N LEU A 254 23.37 26.25 3.39
CA LEU A 254 24.80 25.96 3.43
C LEU A 254 24.99 24.53 3.92
N ALA A 255 25.48 23.66 3.04
CA ALA A 255 25.63 22.24 3.28
C ALA A 255 27.11 21.81 3.26
N ALA A 256 27.43 20.73 3.96
CA ALA A 256 28.77 20.13 3.87
C ALA A 256 28.93 19.32 2.58
N GLN A 257 27.95 18.46 2.31
CA GLN A 257 27.94 17.51 1.21
C GLN A 257 26.53 17.33 0.64
N VAL A 258 26.46 17.14 -0.67
CA VAL A 258 25.25 16.68 -1.37
C VAL A 258 25.50 15.28 -1.93
N GLU A 259 24.60 14.37 -1.63
CA GLU A 259 24.68 12.95 -1.99
C GLU A 259 23.51 12.53 -2.88
N PRO A 260 23.69 11.52 -3.75
CA PRO A 260 22.58 10.92 -4.47
C PRO A 260 21.64 10.22 -3.49
N ASN A 261 20.33 10.44 -3.66
CA ASN A 261 19.29 9.70 -2.93
C ASN A 261 18.92 8.45 -3.73
N ILE A 262 19.74 7.40 -3.62
CA ILE A 262 19.51 6.11 -4.29
C ILE A 262 18.56 5.28 -3.42
N VAL A 263 17.29 5.22 -3.81
CA VAL A 263 16.34 4.26 -3.21
C VAL A 263 16.65 2.89 -3.81
N VAL A 264 17.36 2.04 -3.07
CA VAL A 264 17.57 0.64 -3.46
C VAL A 264 16.21 -0.04 -3.39
N LYS A 265 15.62 -0.32 -4.56
CA LYS A 265 14.40 -1.14 -4.65
C LYS A 265 14.77 -2.56 -4.28
N VAL A 266 14.60 -2.93 -3.01
CA VAL A 266 14.62 -4.33 -2.60
C VAL A 266 13.30 -4.91 -3.09
N ALA A 267 13.32 -5.69 -4.17
CA ALA A 267 12.15 -6.46 -4.55
C ALA A 267 11.77 -7.32 -3.34
N PRO A 268 10.51 -7.28 -2.85
CA PRO A 268 10.11 -8.15 -1.76
C PRO A 268 10.41 -9.58 -2.20
N SER A 269 11.19 -10.30 -1.40
CA SER A 269 11.51 -11.71 -1.59
C SER A 269 10.21 -12.49 -1.51
N GLY A 270 9.47 -12.55 -2.61
CA GLY A 270 8.27 -13.36 -2.72
C GLY A 270 8.66 -14.77 -2.32
N THR A 271 8.17 -15.22 -1.17
CA THR A 271 8.34 -16.58 -0.70
C THR A 271 7.96 -17.48 -1.86
N GLY A 272 8.88 -18.32 -2.34
CA GLY A 272 8.81 -19.05 -3.62
C GLY A 272 7.67 -20.07 -3.76
N LEU A 273 6.58 -19.88 -3.03
CA LEU A 273 5.32 -20.61 -3.05
C LEU A 273 4.41 -20.21 -4.22
N GLN A 274 4.64 -19.05 -4.85
CA GLN A 274 3.83 -18.56 -5.97
C GLN A 274 3.67 -19.56 -7.14
N PRO A 275 4.73 -20.26 -7.64
CA PRO A 275 4.54 -21.27 -8.69
C PRO A 275 3.72 -22.47 -8.23
N TYR A 276 3.77 -22.82 -6.94
CA TYR A 276 3.02 -23.96 -6.40
C TYR A 276 1.52 -23.65 -6.25
N ILE A 277 1.16 -22.42 -5.92
CA ILE A 277 -0.25 -21.98 -5.84
C ILE A 277 -0.90 -22.03 -7.24
N ILE A 278 -0.21 -21.55 -8.27
CA ILE A 278 -0.69 -21.59 -9.66
C ILE A 278 -0.84 -23.04 -10.14
N LEU A 279 0.15 -23.89 -9.85
CA LEU A 279 0.11 -25.31 -10.18
C LEU A 279 -1.08 -26.02 -9.49
N PHE A 280 -1.32 -25.74 -8.22
CA PHE A 280 -2.42 -26.33 -7.46
C PHE A 280 -3.78 -25.88 -8.01
N ALA A 281 -3.94 -24.59 -8.30
CA ALA A 281 -5.17 -24.05 -8.90
C ALA A 281 -5.44 -24.66 -10.29
N ALA A 282 -4.41 -24.82 -11.13
CA ALA A 282 -4.52 -25.45 -12.44
C ALA A 282 -4.91 -26.93 -12.35
N LEU A 283 -4.28 -27.69 -11.44
CA LEU A 283 -4.61 -29.10 -11.19
C LEU A 283 -6.05 -29.26 -10.69
N PHE A 284 -6.49 -28.38 -9.80
CA PHE A 284 -7.85 -28.42 -9.28
C PHE A 284 -8.89 -28.09 -10.36
N GLY A 285 -8.65 -27.04 -11.15
CA GLY A 285 -9.50 -26.69 -12.29
C GLY A 285 -9.58 -27.82 -13.32
N PHE A 286 -8.45 -28.44 -13.66
CA PHE A 286 -8.42 -29.57 -14.58
C PHE A 286 -9.15 -30.80 -14.04
N GLY A 287 -9.02 -31.10 -12.75
CA GLY A 287 -9.75 -32.17 -12.08
C GLY A 287 -11.26 -31.98 -12.14
N THR A 288 -11.75 -30.76 -11.92
CA THR A 288 -13.19 -30.46 -12.04
C THR A 288 -13.69 -30.63 -13.47
N LEU A 289 -12.90 -30.21 -14.46
CA LEU A 289 -13.25 -30.35 -15.88
C LEU A 289 -13.35 -31.83 -16.30
N LEU A 290 -12.39 -32.66 -15.89
CA LEU A 290 -12.40 -34.10 -16.16
C LEU A 290 -13.60 -34.81 -15.51
N LEU A 291 -13.99 -34.41 -14.30
CA LEU A 291 -15.16 -34.96 -13.63
C LEU A 291 -16.44 -34.66 -14.42
N VAL A 292 -16.59 -33.44 -14.93
CA VAL A 292 -17.74 -33.03 -15.74
C VAL A 292 -17.78 -33.80 -17.07
N THR A 293 -16.65 -33.96 -17.76
CA THR A 293 -16.61 -34.63 -19.06
C THR A 293 -16.85 -36.13 -18.95
N ALA A 294 -16.22 -36.81 -17.97
CA ALA A 294 -16.45 -38.24 -17.73
C ALA A 294 -17.92 -38.53 -17.39
N TYR A 295 -18.56 -37.60 -16.67
CA TYR A 295 -19.97 -37.72 -16.32
C TYR A 295 -20.89 -37.51 -17.53
N HIS A 296 -20.59 -36.53 -18.39
CA HIS A 296 -21.34 -36.29 -19.62
C HIS A 296 -21.26 -37.48 -20.58
N GLN A 297 -20.11 -38.15 -20.67
CA GLN A 297 -19.96 -39.39 -21.45
C GLN A 297 -20.76 -40.55 -20.86
N GLY A 298 -20.77 -40.72 -19.53
CA GLY A 298 -21.58 -41.75 -18.87
C GLY A 298 -23.09 -41.58 -19.07
N ASP A 299 -23.58 -40.34 -19.07
CA ASP A 299 -25.00 -40.04 -19.30
C ASP A 299 -25.44 -40.36 -20.74
N HIS A 300 -24.57 -40.13 -21.74
CA HIS A 300 -24.83 -40.55 -23.11
C HIS A 300 -24.97 -42.06 -23.25
N ILE A 301 -24.08 -42.83 -22.60
CA ILE A 301 -24.11 -44.30 -22.64
C ILE A 301 -25.39 -44.82 -21.97
N PHE A 302 -25.76 -44.26 -20.82
CA PHE A 302 -26.98 -44.65 -20.10
C PHE A 302 -28.26 -44.35 -20.87
N ARG A 303 -28.34 -43.20 -21.57
CA ARG A 303 -29.49 -42.86 -22.44
C ARG A 303 -29.65 -43.85 -23.59
N THR A 304 -28.54 -44.36 -24.14
CA THR A 304 -28.61 -45.38 -25.20
C THR A 304 -29.09 -46.73 -24.65
N GLU A 305 -28.61 -47.19 -23.50
CA GLU A 305 -29.07 -48.46 -22.90
C GLU A 305 -30.52 -48.42 -22.40
N MET A 306 -30.97 -47.32 -21.77
CA MET A 306 -32.37 -47.19 -21.36
C MET A 306 -33.34 -47.18 -22.54
N SER A 307 -32.94 -46.64 -23.70
CA SER A 307 -33.80 -46.64 -24.89
C SER A 307 -34.07 -48.06 -25.42
N HIS A 308 -33.17 -49.02 -25.15
CA HIS A 308 -33.36 -50.43 -25.52
C HIS A 308 -34.19 -51.21 -24.50
N LYS A 309 -34.15 -50.83 -23.21
CA LYS A 309 -34.91 -51.50 -22.15
C LYS A 309 -36.37 -51.03 -22.04
N PHE A 310 -36.70 -49.88 -22.62
CA PHE A 310 -38.06 -49.32 -22.70
C PHE A 310 -38.57 -49.25 -24.15
N ARG A 311 -38.46 -50.34 -24.92
CA ARG A 311 -39.26 -50.52 -26.15
C ARG A 311 -40.69 -50.93 -25.76
N PRO A 312 -41.72 -50.42 -26.46
CA PRO A 312 -43.09 -50.40 -25.98
C PRO A 312 -43.71 -51.81 -25.95
N GLU A 313 -43.85 -52.39 -24.76
CA GLU A 313 -44.73 -53.54 -24.48
C GLU A 313 -46.23 -53.20 -24.53
N ASP A 314 -46.60 -52.10 -25.20
CA ASP A 314 -48.00 -51.71 -25.44
C ASP A 314 -48.60 -52.33 -26.71
N PHE A 315 -48.04 -53.45 -27.19
CA PHE A 315 -48.68 -54.23 -28.26
C PHE A 315 -49.91 -55.00 -27.75
N GLU A 316 -49.88 -55.46 -26.50
CA GLU A 316 -51.01 -56.11 -25.83
C GLU A 316 -52.11 -55.10 -25.49
N SER A 317 -51.76 -53.93 -24.96
CA SER A 317 -52.73 -52.88 -24.66
C SER A 317 -53.40 -52.32 -25.93
N ARG A 318 -52.67 -52.22 -27.05
CA ARG A 318 -53.27 -51.86 -28.36
C ARG A 318 -54.19 -52.94 -28.91
N LYS A 319 -53.85 -54.23 -28.77
CA LYS A 319 -54.75 -55.34 -29.14
C LYS A 319 -56.02 -55.32 -28.32
N VAL A 320 -55.91 -55.14 -27.00
CA VAL A 320 -57.05 -55.06 -26.08
C VAL A 320 -57.95 -53.87 -26.40
N LEU A 321 -57.37 -52.70 -26.73
CA LEU A 321 -58.14 -51.53 -27.16
C LEU A 321 -58.80 -51.71 -28.53
N GLN A 322 -58.16 -52.42 -29.46
CA GLN A 322 -58.72 -52.70 -30.79
C GLN A 322 -59.83 -53.76 -30.74
N GLU A 323 -59.69 -54.75 -29.85
CA GLU A 323 -60.73 -55.75 -29.57
C GLU A 323 -61.94 -55.12 -28.85
N MET A 324 -61.71 -54.15 -27.96
CA MET A 324 -62.79 -53.38 -27.34
C MET A 324 -63.47 -52.39 -28.31
N ALA A 325 -62.75 -51.82 -29.27
CA ALA A 325 -63.31 -50.87 -30.23
C ALA A 325 -64.15 -51.54 -31.36
N GLY A 326 -63.98 -52.85 -31.59
CA GLY A 326 -64.70 -53.60 -32.64
C GLY A 326 -66.06 -54.17 -32.23
N LYS A 327 -66.44 -54.08 -30.94
CA LYS A 327 -67.76 -54.51 -30.47
C LYS A 327 -68.69 -53.31 -30.37
N GLU A 328 -69.58 -53.16 -31.34
CA GLU A 328 -70.73 -52.26 -31.26
C GLU A 328 -71.67 -52.79 -30.17
N TYR A 329 -71.55 -52.25 -28.96
CA TYR A 329 -72.43 -52.59 -27.85
C TYR A 329 -73.77 -51.87 -28.03
N ASP A 330 -74.83 -52.63 -28.28
CA ASP A 330 -76.20 -52.13 -28.27
C ASP A 330 -76.55 -51.67 -26.84
N PRO A 331 -76.80 -50.35 -26.62
CA PRO A 331 -77.08 -49.82 -25.29
C PRO A 331 -78.37 -50.38 -24.67
N THR A 332 -79.22 -51.08 -25.44
CA THR A 332 -80.45 -51.69 -24.93
C THR A 332 -80.23 -52.99 -24.16
N GLU A 333 -79.13 -53.72 -24.42
CA GLU A 333 -78.74 -54.93 -23.68
C GLU A 333 -78.28 -54.61 -22.25
N ILE A 334 -77.55 -53.50 -22.08
CA ILE A 334 -77.05 -53.04 -20.77
C ILE A 334 -78.22 -52.58 -19.89
N LEU A 335 -79.24 -51.96 -20.47
CA LEU A 335 -80.45 -51.56 -19.76
C LEU A 335 -81.33 -52.77 -19.36
N LYS A 336 -81.35 -53.84 -20.16
CA LYS A 336 -81.99 -55.12 -19.76
C LYS A 336 -81.27 -55.79 -18.60
N GLN A 337 -79.94 -55.87 -18.61
CA GLN A 337 -79.18 -56.45 -17.49
C GLN A 337 -79.32 -55.63 -16.20
N ALA A 338 -79.39 -54.31 -16.29
CA ALA A 338 -79.66 -53.45 -15.13
C ALA A 338 -81.12 -53.55 -14.62
N SER A 339 -82.08 -53.83 -15.51
CA SER A 339 -83.50 -54.00 -15.15
C SER A 339 -83.81 -55.37 -14.52
N ILE A 340 -83.08 -56.43 -14.85
CA ILE A 340 -83.31 -57.79 -14.31
C ILE A 340 -82.85 -57.89 -12.85
N LYS A 341 -81.87 -57.09 -12.42
CA LYS A 341 -81.34 -57.13 -11.05
C LYS A 341 -82.16 -56.35 -10.02
N LYS A 342 -83.25 -55.69 -10.42
CA LYS A 342 -84.08 -54.81 -9.55
C LYS A 342 -85.43 -55.42 -9.12
N ASN A 343 -85.79 -56.62 -9.60
CA ASN A 343 -87.08 -57.26 -9.32
C ASN A 343 -86.95 -58.63 -8.62
N ASP A 344 -86.10 -58.73 -7.59
CA ASP A 344 -86.24 -59.77 -6.56
C ASP A 344 -86.70 -59.10 -5.24
N PRO A 345 -87.98 -59.23 -4.85
CA PRO A 345 -88.43 -58.93 -3.50
C PRO A 345 -88.41 -60.19 -2.62
N ALA A 346 -87.73 -60.07 -1.49
CA ALA A 346 -87.74 -60.92 -0.28
C ALA A 346 -87.20 -62.36 -0.39
#